data_AF-A0A8S0XW50-F1
#
_entry.id   AF-A0A8S0XW50-F1
#
_cell.length_a   1.000
_cell.length_b   1.000
_cell.length_c   1.000
_cell.angle_alpha   90.00
_cell.angle_beta   90.00
_cell.angle_gamma   90.00
#
_symmetry.space_group_name_H-M   'P 1'
#
loop_
_entity.id
_entity.type
_entity.pdbx_description
1 polymer ?
#
loop_
_entity_poly.entity_id
_entity_poly.type
_entity_poly.pdbx_seq_one_letter_code
_entity_poly.pdbx_strand_id
1 'polypeptide(L)'
;MGYEKSGFKFWFVIFIACIPGVICQLLLDDLADKYLFTPVSVAVTLFLGGIWMIYAENKFRNKSVGDSGLNVTAKQALIIGTFQCLAIIPGMSRSASTIIGGWVSGLSTVAAAEFSFFLAIPVMVGMSALEILKIGGMANLTSMEIIFLAVGFLVSFLVALIVVNKFILYLKRKPMRIFAVYRMIFAVVVLAAGFTGIFH
;
A
#
# COMPACT_ATOMS: atom_id res chain seq x y z
N MET A 1 24.43 10.00 -2.89
CA MET A 1 24.65 10.77 -1.64
C MET A 1 23.34 11.47 -1.28
N GLY A 2 22.78 11.20 -0.10
CA GLY A 2 21.47 11.75 0.29
C GLY A 2 20.96 11.36 1.68
N TYR A 3 21.64 10.43 2.38
CA TYR A 3 21.25 10.00 3.74
C TYR A 3 21.87 10.86 4.86
N GLU A 4 22.89 11.68 4.57
CA GLU A 4 23.76 12.28 5.60
C GLU A 4 23.28 13.60 6.22
N LYS A 5 22.28 14.30 5.65
CA LYS A 5 21.92 15.65 6.15
C LYS A 5 20.56 15.84 6.81
N SER A 6 19.71 14.81 6.96
CA SER A 6 18.74 14.72 8.07
C SER A 6 17.83 13.49 7.86
N GLY A 7 18.24 12.32 8.37
CA GLY A 7 17.31 11.18 8.50
C GLY A 7 16.03 11.55 9.28
N PHE A 8 16.16 12.51 10.21
CA PHE A 8 15.03 13.09 10.93
C PHE A 8 14.01 13.79 10.02
N LYS A 9 14.46 14.60 9.06
CA LYS A 9 13.55 15.25 8.09
C LYS A 9 12.79 14.21 7.27
N PHE A 10 13.44 13.14 6.84
CA PHE A 10 12.79 12.07 6.09
C PHE A 10 11.67 11.41 6.93
N TRP A 11 11.98 11.00 8.15
CA TRP A 11 10.99 10.43 9.06
C TRP A 11 9.87 11.40 9.44
N PHE A 12 10.18 12.69 9.58
CA PHE A 12 9.17 13.73 9.81
C PHE A 12 8.20 13.86 8.63
N VAL A 13 8.70 13.78 7.40
CA VAL A 13 7.87 13.80 6.19
C VAL A 13 7.04 12.52 6.05
N ILE A 14 7.56 11.36 6.45
CA ILE A 14 6.79 10.11 6.55
C ILE A 14 5.66 10.25 7.57
N PHE A 15 5.94 10.81 8.75
CA PHE A 15 4.93 11.07 9.77
C PHE A 15 3.81 11.97 9.23
N ILE A 16 4.15 13.03 8.50
CA ILE A 16 3.16 13.90 7.84
C ILE A 16 2.29 13.10 6.85
N ALA A 17 2.89 12.22 6.04
CA ALA A 17 2.14 11.39 5.10
C ALA A 17 1.21 10.38 5.80
N CYS A 18 1.51 9.96 7.03
CA CYS A 18 0.62 9.09 7.81
C CYS A 18 -0.68 9.81 8.23
N ILE A 19 -0.63 11.12 8.49
CA ILE A 19 -1.75 11.86 9.11
C ILE A 19 -3.07 11.68 8.35
N PRO A 20 -3.17 11.93 7.02
CA PRO A 20 -4.43 11.76 6.32
C PRO A 20 -4.90 10.31 6.33
N GLY A 21 -3.98 9.37 6.09
CA GLY A 21 -4.29 7.94 6.06
C GLY A 21 -4.86 7.44 7.39
N VAL A 22 -4.22 7.79 8.51
CA VAL A 22 -4.67 7.40 9.86
C VAL A 22 -6.04 8.01 10.18
N ILE A 23 -6.25 9.30 9.89
CA ILE A 23 -7.54 9.95 10.13
C ILE A 23 -8.65 9.27 9.32
N CYS A 24 -8.43 9.07 8.01
CA CYS A 24 -9.40 8.41 7.16
C CYS A 24 -9.69 6.99 7.66
N GLN A 25 -8.65 6.24 8.05
CA GLN A 25 -8.80 4.86 8.49
C GLN A 25 -9.61 4.77 9.78
N LEU A 26 -9.22 5.51 10.82
CA LEU A 26 -9.92 5.48 12.12
C LEU A 26 -11.41 5.86 12.00
N LEU A 27 -11.80 6.64 11.00
CA LEU A 27 -13.17 7.07 10.78
C LEU A 27 -13.99 6.13 9.88
N LEU A 28 -13.34 5.41 8.96
CA LEU A 28 -14.03 4.70 7.86
C LEU A 28 -13.75 3.20 7.81
N ASP A 29 -12.79 2.69 8.57
CA ASP A 29 -12.37 1.27 8.56
C ASP A 29 -13.54 0.33 8.80
N ASP A 30 -14.26 0.51 9.92
CA ASP A 30 -15.39 -0.36 10.27
C ASP A 30 -16.55 -0.29 9.24
N LEU A 31 -16.75 0.87 8.62
CA LEU A 31 -17.76 1.04 7.56
C LEU A 31 -17.32 0.35 6.26
N ALA A 32 -16.05 0.48 5.89
CA ALA A 32 -15.49 -0.15 4.72
C ALA A 32 -15.52 -1.68 4.85
N ASP A 33 -15.16 -2.21 6.02
CA ASP A 33 -15.23 -3.65 6.28
C ASP A 33 -16.67 -4.16 6.21
N LYS A 34 -17.62 -3.44 6.82
CA LYS A 34 -19.02 -3.86 6.85
C LYS A 34 -19.69 -3.86 5.47
N TYR A 35 -19.45 -2.83 4.64
CA TYR A 35 -20.20 -2.64 3.40
C TYR A 35 -19.42 -3.02 2.14
N LEU A 36 -18.10 -2.99 2.18
CA LEU A 36 -17.24 -3.16 1.00
C LEU A 36 -16.41 -4.45 1.04
N PHE A 37 -16.34 -5.17 2.16
CA PHE A 37 -15.62 -6.43 2.27
C PHE A 37 -16.44 -7.61 1.74
N THR A 38 -16.88 -7.51 0.49
CA THR A 38 -17.51 -8.61 -0.26
C THR A 38 -16.63 -9.00 -1.44
N PRO A 39 -16.62 -10.29 -1.87
CA PRO A 39 -15.82 -10.73 -3.01
C PRO A 39 -16.06 -9.90 -4.28
N VAL A 40 -17.31 -9.48 -4.50
CA VAL A 40 -17.71 -8.65 -5.64
C VAL A 40 -17.09 -7.25 -5.52
N SER A 41 -17.23 -6.58 -4.39
CA SER A 41 -16.67 -5.24 -4.16
C SER A 41 -15.14 -5.23 -4.27
N VAL A 42 -14.47 -6.25 -3.70
CA VAL A 42 -13.01 -6.43 -3.79
C VAL A 42 -12.58 -6.62 -5.25
N ALA A 43 -13.28 -7.47 -6.01
CA ALA A 43 -12.98 -7.70 -7.42
C ALA A 43 -13.16 -6.43 -8.27
N VAL A 44 -14.27 -5.70 -8.09
CA VAL A 44 -14.53 -4.45 -8.82
C VAL A 44 -13.43 -3.43 -8.50
N THR A 45 -13.06 -3.28 -7.22
CA THR A 45 -12.00 -2.35 -6.80
C THR A 45 -10.63 -2.77 -7.34
N LEU A 46 -10.30 -4.06 -7.39
CA LEU A 46 -9.07 -4.56 -8.00
C LEU A 46 -8.98 -4.19 -9.48
N PHE A 47 -10.07 -4.37 -10.22
CA PHE A 47 -10.15 -4.09 -11.64
C PHE A 47 -10.06 -2.58 -11.92
N LEU A 48 -10.90 -1.77 -11.25
CA LEU A 48 -10.90 -0.31 -11.39
C LEU A 48 -9.59 0.31 -10.92
N GLY A 49 -9.00 -0.19 -9.83
CA GLY A 49 -7.69 0.22 -9.36
C GLY A 49 -6.58 -0.09 -10.36
N GLY A 50 -6.69 -1.20 -11.11
CA GLY A 50 -5.83 -1.51 -12.24
C GLY A 50 -5.94 -0.48 -13.37
N ILE A 51 -7.17 -0.16 -13.80
CA ILE A 51 -7.42 0.88 -14.80
C ILE A 51 -6.85 2.23 -14.34
N TRP A 52 -7.10 2.60 -13.09
CA TRP A 52 -6.60 3.84 -12.50
C TRP A 52 -5.07 3.91 -12.50
N MET A 53 -4.40 2.80 -12.17
CA MET A 53 -2.94 2.72 -12.22
C MET A 53 -2.39 2.93 -13.64
N ILE A 54 -3.02 2.33 -14.66
CA ILE A 54 -2.61 2.51 -16.06
C ILE A 54 -2.78 3.96 -16.49
N TYR A 55 -3.94 4.55 -16.17
CA TYR A 55 -4.23 5.94 -16.48
C TYR A 55 -3.24 6.90 -15.80
N ALA A 56 -3.00 6.71 -14.50
CA ALA A 56 -2.09 7.52 -13.73
C ALA A 56 -0.65 7.40 -14.23
N GLU A 57 -0.20 6.18 -14.57
CA GLU A 57 1.13 5.97 -15.14
C GLU A 57 1.28 6.73 -16.46
N ASN A 58 0.34 6.60 -17.39
CA ASN A 58 0.40 7.28 -18.69
C ASN A 58 0.38 8.82 -18.55
N LYS A 59 -0.39 9.34 -17.59
CA LYS A 59 -0.59 10.79 -17.44
C LYS A 59 0.52 11.48 -16.65
N PHE A 60 1.05 10.84 -15.63
CA PHE A 60 1.92 11.49 -14.65
C PHE A 60 3.37 10.99 -14.67
N ARG A 61 3.64 9.75 -15.12
CA ARG A 61 5.01 9.19 -15.10
C ARG A 61 6.01 10.01 -15.94
N ASN A 62 5.59 10.51 -17.10
CA ASN A 62 6.45 11.32 -17.98
C ASN A 62 6.64 12.77 -17.48
N LYS A 63 5.79 13.22 -16.55
CA LYS A 63 5.89 14.56 -15.93
C LYS A 63 6.72 14.57 -14.65
N SER A 64 7.15 13.40 -14.16
CA SER A 64 8.06 13.28 -13.02
C SER A 64 9.47 13.75 -13.41
N VAL A 65 9.63 15.07 -13.44
CA VAL A 65 10.92 15.75 -13.58
C VAL A 65 11.60 15.68 -12.21
N GLY A 66 12.64 14.85 -12.05
CA GLY A 66 13.40 14.92 -10.82
C GLY A 66 14.31 13.74 -10.55
N ASP A 67 15.51 14.10 -10.12
CA ASP A 67 16.63 13.29 -9.67
C ASP A 67 16.24 12.02 -8.88
N SER A 68 17.07 11.00 -8.97
CA SER A 68 16.92 9.69 -8.32
C SER A 68 16.97 9.72 -6.78
N GLY A 69 16.98 10.91 -6.17
CA GLY A 69 17.04 11.11 -4.72
C GLY A 69 15.66 11.14 -4.06
N LEU A 70 15.54 10.47 -2.90
CA LEU A 70 14.40 10.49 -1.98
C LEU A 70 14.24 11.83 -1.24
N ASN A 71 14.16 12.96 -1.96
CA ASN A 71 13.91 14.27 -1.36
C ASN A 71 12.44 14.65 -1.50
N VAL A 72 11.62 14.11 -0.61
CA VAL A 72 10.17 14.36 -0.58
C VAL A 72 9.88 15.59 0.28
N THR A 73 9.14 16.54 -0.27
CA THR A 73 8.67 17.73 0.47
C THR A 73 7.43 17.40 1.30
N ALA A 74 7.18 18.17 2.37
CA ALA A 74 5.97 18.01 3.19
C ALA A 74 4.66 18.10 2.36
N LYS A 75 4.62 18.98 1.34
CA LYS A 75 3.48 19.08 0.42
C LYS A 75 3.27 17.80 -0.38
N GLN A 76 4.34 17.20 -0.91
CA GLN A 76 4.26 15.94 -1.63
C GLN A 76 3.83 14.80 -0.71
N ALA A 77 4.35 14.75 0.52
CA ALA A 77 3.94 13.77 1.52
C ALA A 77 2.45 13.86 1.89
N LEU A 78 1.90 15.07 2.03
CA LEU A 78 0.46 15.23 2.24
C LEU A 78 -0.36 14.69 1.06
N ILE A 79 0.06 14.96 -0.19
CA ILE A 79 -0.60 14.41 -1.38
C ILE A 79 -0.53 12.88 -1.38
N ILE A 80 0.62 12.29 -1.04
CA ILE A 80 0.76 10.83 -0.97
C ILE A 80 -0.14 10.26 0.13
N GLY A 81 -0.20 10.92 1.29
CA GLY A 81 -1.05 10.54 2.41
C GLY A 81 -2.55 10.59 2.09
N THR A 82 -3.01 11.61 1.35
CA THR A 82 -4.43 11.66 0.93
C THR A 82 -4.77 10.57 -0.07
N PHE A 83 -3.87 10.25 -0.99
CA PHE A 83 -4.03 9.08 -1.86
C PHE A 83 -4.02 7.77 -1.07
N GLN A 84 -3.31 7.69 0.06
CA GLN A 84 -3.36 6.52 0.92
C GLN A 84 -4.76 6.24 1.46
N CYS A 85 -5.62 7.25 1.66
CA CYS A 85 -7.01 7.02 2.08
C CYS A 85 -7.79 6.12 1.11
N LEU A 86 -7.41 6.07 -0.18
CA LEU A 86 -8.02 5.15 -1.15
C LEU A 86 -7.80 3.68 -0.78
N ALA A 87 -6.76 3.39 0.01
CA ALA A 87 -6.43 2.03 0.45
C ALA A 87 -7.42 1.45 1.48
N ILE A 88 -8.31 2.28 2.04
CA ILE A 88 -9.39 1.83 2.92
C ILE A 88 -10.39 0.97 2.16
N ILE A 89 -10.56 1.22 0.85
CA ILE A 89 -11.48 0.44 0.01
C ILE A 89 -10.89 -0.97 -0.18
N PRO A 90 -11.57 -2.04 0.28
CA PRO A 90 -11.09 -3.41 0.12
C PRO A 90 -10.80 -3.75 -1.34
N GLY A 91 -9.63 -4.34 -1.60
CA GLY A 91 -9.14 -4.61 -2.96
C GLY A 91 -8.30 -3.48 -3.57
N MET A 92 -8.38 -2.26 -3.03
CA MET A 92 -7.45 -1.20 -3.41
C MET A 92 -6.07 -1.51 -2.81
N SER A 93 -5.01 -1.38 -3.60
CA SER A 93 -3.67 -1.62 -3.08
C SER A 93 -3.11 -0.35 -2.48
N ARG A 94 -2.71 -0.41 -1.21
CA ARG A 94 -2.06 0.71 -0.53
C ARG A 94 -0.78 1.18 -1.24
N SER A 95 0.06 0.25 -1.68
CA SER A 95 1.27 0.59 -2.44
C SER A 95 0.93 1.23 -3.78
N ALA A 96 -0.09 0.72 -4.49
CA ALA A 96 -0.59 1.34 -5.72
C ALA A 96 -1.08 2.78 -5.48
N SER A 97 -1.95 2.99 -4.48
CA SER A 97 -2.50 4.32 -4.17
C SER A 97 -1.42 5.33 -3.87
N THR A 98 -0.48 4.97 -2.99
CA THR A 98 0.62 5.86 -2.57
C THR A 98 1.65 6.10 -3.68
N ILE A 99 1.94 5.11 -4.53
CA ILE A 99 2.80 5.30 -5.72
C ILE A 99 2.13 6.23 -6.72
N ILE A 100 0.82 6.08 -6.95
CA ILE A 100 0.05 6.98 -7.80
C ILE A 100 0.05 8.40 -7.23
N GLY A 101 -0.17 8.56 -5.92
CA GLY A 101 -0.03 9.84 -5.23
C GLY A 101 1.38 10.43 -5.39
N GLY A 102 2.40 9.58 -5.37
CA GLY A 102 3.79 9.92 -5.67
C GLY A 102 3.92 10.51 -7.07
N TRP A 103 3.42 9.84 -8.10
CA TRP A 103 3.42 10.36 -9.48
C TRP A 103 2.65 11.68 -9.62
N VAL A 104 1.47 11.77 -9.00
CA VAL A 104 0.65 13.00 -9.00
C VAL A 104 1.40 14.15 -8.34
N SER A 105 2.19 13.87 -7.30
CA SER A 105 3.03 14.85 -6.60
C SER A 105 4.37 15.15 -7.32
N GLY A 106 4.64 14.48 -8.45
CA GLY A 106 5.83 14.70 -9.29
C GLY A 106 7.03 13.81 -8.97
N LEU A 107 6.90 12.79 -8.11
CA LEU A 107 8.00 11.87 -7.80
C LEU A 107 8.26 10.90 -8.96
N SER A 108 9.53 10.49 -9.12
CA SER A 108 9.89 9.38 -9.99
C SER A 108 9.26 8.08 -9.49
N THR A 109 9.09 7.09 -10.38
CA THR A 109 8.47 5.79 -10.00
C THR A 109 9.26 5.09 -8.89
N VAL A 110 10.59 5.20 -8.91
CA VAL A 110 11.47 4.61 -7.91
C VAL A 110 11.32 5.34 -6.57
N ALA A 111 11.41 6.67 -6.56
CA ALA A 111 11.28 7.46 -5.34
C ALA A 111 9.88 7.31 -4.71
N ALA A 112 8.82 7.26 -5.53
CA ALA A 112 7.45 7.01 -5.08
C ALA A 112 7.30 5.61 -4.44
N ALA A 113 7.89 4.59 -5.04
CA ALA A 113 7.86 3.23 -4.51
C ALA A 113 8.67 3.10 -3.21
N GLU A 114 9.88 3.66 -3.15
CA GLU A 114 10.69 3.66 -1.93
C GLU A 114 9.96 4.42 -0.80
N PHE A 115 9.42 5.61 -1.07
CA PHE A 115 8.64 6.36 -0.10
C PHE A 115 7.40 5.59 0.38
N SER A 116 6.70 4.93 -0.53
CA SER A 116 5.57 4.05 -0.21
C SER A 116 5.97 2.89 0.71
N PHE A 117 7.13 2.27 0.50
CA PHE A 117 7.63 1.22 1.39
C PHE A 117 8.04 1.74 2.76
N PHE A 118 8.65 2.92 2.86
CA PHE A 118 8.94 3.51 4.17
C PHE A 118 7.67 3.93 4.91
N LEU A 119 6.70 4.51 4.19
CA LEU A 119 5.39 4.87 4.73
C LEU A 119 4.60 3.64 5.20
N ALA A 120 4.83 2.48 4.57
CA ALA A 120 4.26 1.20 4.98
C ALA A 120 4.49 0.87 6.44
N ILE A 121 5.70 1.14 6.92
CA ILE A 121 6.19 0.63 8.20
C ILE A 121 5.33 1.16 9.35
N PRO A 122 5.23 2.48 9.58
CA PRO A 122 4.40 3.00 10.68
C PRO A 122 2.91 2.70 10.48
N VAL A 123 2.41 2.74 9.25
CA VAL A 123 0.99 2.51 8.95
C VAL A 123 0.59 1.07 9.24
N MET A 124 1.31 0.09 8.68
CA MET A 124 0.98 -1.32 8.83
C MET A 124 1.23 -1.83 10.25
N VAL A 125 2.27 -1.34 10.93
CA VAL A 125 2.50 -1.65 12.35
C VAL A 125 1.35 -1.08 13.20
N GLY A 126 0.96 0.17 12.97
CA GLY A 126 -0.17 0.78 13.67
C GLY A 126 -1.48 0.01 13.46
N MET A 127 -1.80 -0.32 12.21
CA MET A 127 -3.00 -1.10 11.88
C MET A 127 -2.99 -2.50 12.47
N SER A 128 -1.88 -3.22 12.37
CA SER A 128 -1.77 -4.57 12.94
C SER A 128 -1.92 -4.53 14.46
N ALA A 129 -1.37 -3.50 15.12
CA ALA A 129 -1.53 -3.31 16.56
C ALA A 129 -2.99 -3.00 16.93
N LEU A 130 -3.67 -2.13 16.17
CA LEU A 130 -5.09 -1.82 16.38
C LEU A 130 -5.97 -3.06 16.22
N GLU A 131 -5.74 -3.88 15.20
CA GLU A 131 -6.48 -5.13 14.98
C GLU A 131 -6.26 -6.13 16.14
N ILE A 132 -5.03 -6.28 16.63
CA ILE A 132 -4.75 -7.11 17.82
C ILE A 132 -5.49 -6.58 19.06
N LEU A 133 -5.59 -5.26 19.21
CA LEU A 133 -6.36 -4.66 20.31
C LEU A 133 -7.87 -4.88 20.16
N LYS A 134 -8.41 -4.80 18.93
CA LYS A 134 -9.84 -5.05 18.64
C LYS A 134 -10.27 -6.47 19.02
N ILE A 135 -9.40 -7.48 18.86
CA ILE A 135 -9.66 -8.87 19.28
C ILE A 135 -9.42 -9.10 20.79
N GLY A 136 -9.15 -8.04 21.56
CA GLY A 136 -8.93 -8.09 23.01
C GLY A 136 -7.49 -8.40 23.43
N GLY A 137 -6.52 -8.22 22.52
CA GLY A 137 -5.10 -8.37 22.76
C GLY A 137 -4.56 -9.77 22.51
N MET A 138 -3.23 -9.92 22.53
CA MET A 138 -2.58 -11.23 22.32
C MET A 138 -2.96 -12.28 23.36
N ALA A 139 -3.45 -11.87 24.54
CA ALA A 139 -3.86 -12.80 25.60
C ALA A 139 -5.12 -13.62 25.23
N ASN A 140 -5.93 -13.14 24.29
CA ASN A 140 -7.10 -13.86 23.78
C ASN A 140 -6.75 -14.86 22.68
N LEU A 141 -5.50 -14.87 22.19
CA LEU A 141 -5.06 -15.83 21.20
C LEU A 141 -4.62 -17.13 21.86
N THR A 142 -5.02 -18.24 21.27
CA THR A 142 -4.54 -19.57 21.65
C THR A 142 -3.04 -19.72 21.34
N SER A 143 -2.36 -20.64 22.04
CA SER A 143 -0.94 -20.92 21.79
C SER A 143 -0.66 -21.32 20.34
N MET A 144 -1.60 -22.01 19.68
CA MET A 144 -1.50 -22.38 18.28
C MET A 144 -1.58 -21.17 17.35
N GLU A 145 -2.50 -20.24 17.58
CA GLU A 145 -2.63 -19.01 16.78
C GLU A 145 -1.38 -18.12 16.91
N ILE A 146 -0.78 -18.05 18.09
CA ILE A 146 0.49 -17.33 18.30
C ILE A 146 1.62 -17.97 17.48
N ILE A 147 1.70 -19.31 17.44
CA ILE A 147 2.69 -20.01 16.61
C ILE A 147 2.45 -19.71 15.13
N PHE A 148 1.20 -19.77 14.66
CA PHE A 148 0.88 -19.44 13.26
C PHE A 148 1.22 -17.99 12.91
N LEU A 149 0.92 -17.05 13.81
CA LEU A 149 1.27 -15.65 13.64
C LEU A 149 2.79 -15.45 13.55
N ALA A 150 3.56 -16.12 14.43
CA ALA A 150 5.01 -16.04 14.45
C ALA A 150 5.64 -16.63 13.17
N VAL A 151 5.18 -17.80 12.74
CA VAL A 151 5.65 -18.43 11.50
C VAL A 151 5.28 -17.58 10.28
N GLY A 152 4.04 -17.10 10.20
CA GLY A 152 3.57 -16.24 9.12
C GLY A 152 4.36 -14.92 9.05
N PHE A 153 4.65 -14.31 10.20
CA PHE A 153 5.50 -13.13 10.31
C PHE A 153 6.91 -13.39 9.78
N LEU A 154 7.56 -14.46 10.24
CA LEU A 154 8.94 -14.77 9.89
C LEU A 154 9.09 -15.11 8.40
N VAL A 155 8.18 -15.90 7.84
CA VAL A 155 8.16 -16.22 6.40
C VAL A 155 7.91 -14.95 5.58
N SER A 156 6.92 -14.14 5.94
CA SER A 156 6.60 -12.89 5.24
C SER A 156 7.76 -11.89 5.28
N PHE A 157 8.44 -11.78 6.42
CA PHE A 157 9.60 -10.92 6.60
C PHE A 157 10.75 -11.31 5.68
N LEU A 158 11.14 -12.60 5.66
CA LEU A 158 12.21 -13.10 4.80
C LEU A 158 11.89 -12.92 3.32
N VAL A 159 10.66 -13.23 2.92
CA VAL A 159 10.20 -13.03 1.52
C VAL A 159 10.24 -11.55 1.16
N ALA A 160 9.77 -10.66 2.04
CA ALA A 160 9.79 -9.22 1.79
C ALA A 160 11.21 -8.67 1.59
N LEU A 161 12.19 -9.11 2.40
CA LEU A 161 13.60 -8.70 2.24
C LEU A 161 14.16 -9.02 0.84
N ILE A 162 13.78 -10.17 0.29
CA ILE A 162 14.24 -10.60 -1.04
C ILE A 162 13.48 -9.83 -2.14
N VAL A 163 12.17 -9.66 -1.97
CA VAL A 163 11.28 -9.11 -3.02
C VAL A 163 11.42 -7.60 -3.17
N VAL A 164 11.57 -6.84 -2.07
CA VAL A 164 11.61 -5.36 -2.12
C VAL A 164 12.74 -4.88 -3.02
N ASN A 165 13.96 -5.40 -2.84
CA ASN A 165 15.11 -5.02 -3.66
C ASN A 165 14.92 -5.37 -5.14
N LYS A 166 14.39 -6.57 -5.43
CA LYS A 166 14.08 -6.99 -6.80
C LYS A 166 13.00 -6.12 -7.44
N PHE A 167 11.99 -5.74 -6.68
CA PHE A 167 10.90 -4.89 -7.13
C PHE A 167 11.39 -3.48 -7.45
N ILE A 168 12.19 -2.86 -6.57
CA ILE A 168 12.81 -1.55 -6.86
C ILE A 168 13.70 -1.62 -8.10
N LEU A 169 14.49 -2.68 -8.27
CA LEU A 169 15.32 -2.87 -9.47
C LEU A 169 14.47 -3.03 -10.74
N TYR A 170 13.33 -3.72 -10.65
CA TYR A 170 12.38 -3.86 -11.74
C TYR A 170 11.81 -2.50 -12.17
N LEU A 171 11.38 -1.67 -11.21
CA LEU A 171 10.80 -0.35 -11.48
C LEU A 171 11.75 0.64 -12.14
N LYS A 172 13.07 0.45 -11.97
CA LYS A 172 14.08 1.24 -12.69
C LYS A 172 14.05 1.00 -14.20
N ARG A 173 13.59 -0.17 -14.66
CA ARG A 173 13.68 -0.59 -16.07
C ARG A 173 12.34 -0.84 -16.73
N LYS A 174 11.28 -1.08 -15.96
CA LYS A 174 9.98 -1.56 -16.47
C LYS A 174 8.82 -0.73 -15.91
N PRO A 175 7.73 -0.57 -16.69
CA PRO A 175 6.52 0.11 -16.25
C PRO A 175 5.75 -0.69 -15.19
N MET A 176 4.92 0.02 -14.44
CA MET A 176 3.98 -0.56 -13.47
C MET A 176 2.76 -1.20 -14.13
N ARG A 177 2.47 -0.88 -15.40
CA ARG A 177 1.35 -1.42 -16.18
C ARG A 177 1.20 -2.94 -16.13
N ILE A 178 2.29 -3.69 -16.03
CA ILE A 178 2.24 -5.15 -15.90
C ILE A 178 1.52 -5.56 -14.60
N PHE A 179 1.77 -4.87 -13.48
CA PHE A 179 1.06 -5.11 -12.23
C PHE A 179 -0.41 -4.71 -12.30
N ALA A 180 -0.74 -3.66 -13.06
CA ALA A 180 -2.13 -3.29 -13.29
C ALA A 180 -2.89 -4.36 -14.08
N VAL A 181 -2.28 -4.93 -15.12
CA VAL A 181 -2.87 -6.06 -15.88
C VAL A 181 -3.02 -7.29 -14.99
N TYR A 182 -2.00 -7.62 -14.21
CA TYR A 182 -2.08 -8.70 -13.22
C TYR A 182 -3.25 -8.50 -12.25
N ARG A 183 -3.45 -7.29 -11.72
CA ARG A 183 -4.59 -6.96 -10.85
C ARG A 183 -5.93 -7.15 -11.53
N MET A 184 -6.06 -6.73 -12.80
CA MET A 184 -7.30 -6.90 -13.55
C MET A 184 -7.61 -8.38 -13.82
N ILE A 185 -6.61 -9.19 -14.14
CA ILE A 185 -6.79 -10.65 -14.31
C ILE A 185 -7.17 -11.29 -12.96
N PHE A 186 -6.47 -10.92 -11.88
CA PHE A 186 -6.74 -11.44 -10.54
C PHE A 186 -8.16 -11.06 -10.07
N ALA A 187 -8.66 -9.88 -10.42
CA ALA A 187 -10.04 -9.48 -10.15
C ALA A 187 -11.06 -10.47 -10.75
N VAL A 188 -10.84 -10.93 -11.99
CA VAL A 188 -11.71 -11.92 -12.64
C VAL A 188 -11.68 -13.25 -11.89
N VAL A 189 -10.50 -13.67 -11.41
CA VAL A 189 -10.35 -14.90 -10.60
C VAL A 189 -11.08 -14.78 -9.27
N VAL A 190 -10.92 -13.66 -8.55
CA VAL A 190 -11.62 -13.40 -7.28
C VAL A 190 -13.13 -13.39 -7.48
N LEU A 191 -13.61 -12.77 -8.55
CA LEU A 191 -15.03 -12.72 -8.89
C LEU A 191 -15.58 -14.11 -9.19
N ALA A 192 -14.88 -14.91 -10.00
CA ALA A 192 -15.26 -16.29 -10.29
C ALA A 192 -15.29 -17.17 -9.03
N ALA A 193 -14.26 -17.07 -8.18
CA ALA A 193 -14.19 -17.82 -6.93
C ALA A 193 -15.29 -17.40 -5.93
N GLY A 194 -15.63 -16.11 -5.90
CA GLY A 194 -16.77 -15.59 -5.16
C GLY A 194 -18.11 -16.19 -5.62
N PHE A 195 -18.33 -16.33 -6.93
CA PHE A 195 -19.55 -16.97 -7.47
C PHE A 195 -19.62 -18.47 -7.18
N THR A 196 -18.48 -19.16 -7.09
CA THR A 196 -18.44 -20.59 -6.76
C THR A 196 -18.65 -20.91 -5.28
N GLY A 197 -18.81 -19.90 -4.41
CA GLY A 197 -19.05 -20.11 -2.98
C GLY A 197 -17.83 -20.61 -2.20
N ILE A 198 -16.62 -20.52 -2.76
CA ILE A 198 -15.36 -20.91 -2.08
C ILE A 198 -15.04 -19.95 -0.92
N PHE A 199 -15.57 -18.72 -0.99
CA PHE A 199 -15.38 -17.65 0.01
C PHE A 199 -16.71 -17.31 0.72
N HIS A 200 -17.39 -18.33 1.25
CA HIS A 200 -18.47 -18.13 2.22
C HIS A 200 -17.94 -18.10 3.65
#